data_AF-A0A533YGL2-F1
#
_entry.id   AF-A0A533YGL2-F1
#
_cell.length_a   1.000
_cell.length_b   1.000
_cell.length_c   1.000
_cell.angle_alpha   90.00
_cell.angle_beta   90.00
_cell.angle_gamma   90.00
#
_symmetry.space_group_name_H-M   'P 1'
#
loop_
_entity.id
_entity.type
_entity.pdbx_description
1 polymer ?
#
loop_
_entity_poly.entity_id
_entity_poly.type
_entity_poly.pdbx_seq_one_letter_code
_entity_poly.pdbx_strand_id
1 'polypeptide(L)' 'MHHGYVFATSLSLLLLAACSTAEWVNTNNPTANYTLDYNACEMDMTKDPKLQQGNRYFVQQATERCMLKKGWMLKETQ' A
#
# COMPACT_ATOMS: atom_id res chain seq x y z
N MET A 1 -36.34 6.47 -25.54
CA MET A 1 -35.81 6.80 -24.20
C MET A 1 -34.78 5.81 -23.64
N HIS A 2 -34.46 4.69 -24.33
CA HIS A 2 -33.49 3.69 -23.84
C HIS A 2 -32.01 4.00 -24.17
N HIS A 3 -31.73 4.79 -25.21
CA HIS A 3 -30.35 5.08 -25.63
C HIS A 3 -29.57 6.03 -24.70
N GLY A 4 -30.26 6.90 -23.95
CA GLY A 4 -29.61 7.84 -23.04
C GLY A 4 -28.99 7.18 -21.80
N TYR A 5 -29.59 6.09 -21.32
CA TYR A 5 -29.10 5.36 -20.14
C TYR A 5 -27.82 4.58 -20.43
N VAL A 6 -27.66 4.03 -21.65
CA VAL A 6 -26.48 3.25 -22.05
C VAL A 6 -25.23 4.13 -22.17
N PHE A 7 -25.40 5.38 -22.60
CA PHE A 7 -24.30 6.35 -22.68
C PHE A 7 -23.87 6.86 -21.30
N ALA A 8 -24.80 7.03 -20.36
CA ALA A 8 -24.49 7.49 -19.01
C ALA A 8 -23.75 6.42 -18.18
N THR A 9 -24.10 5.14 -18.34
CA THR A 9 -23.43 4.04 -17.65
C THR A 9 -21.99 3.82 -18.15
N SER A 10 -21.77 3.89 -19.46
CA SER A 10 -20.43 3.71 -20.05
C SER A 10 -19.45 4.84 -19.68
N LEU A 11 -19.92 6.09 -19.55
CA LEU A 11 -19.09 7.20 -19.06
C LEU A 11 -18.71 7.05 -17.57
N SER A 12 -19.60 6.46 -16.76
CA SER A 12 -19.35 6.21 -15.34
C SER A 12 -18.30 5.10 -15.12
N LEU A 13 -18.24 4.09 -16.01
CA LEU A 13 -17.23 3.04 -16.00
C LEU A 13 -15.82 3.55 -16.36
N LEU A 14 -15.71 4.55 -17.25
CA LEU A 14 -14.42 5.19 -17.58
C LEU A 14 -13.87 6.02 -16.42
N LEU A 15 -14.74 6.64 -15.62
CA LEU A 15 -14.35 7.43 -14.45
C LEU A 15 -13.90 6.56 -13.25
N LEU A 16 -14.32 5.28 -13.20
CA LEU A 16 -13.91 4.32 -12.16
C LEU A 16 -12.53 3.70 -12.40
N ALA A 17 -11.94 3.86 -13.58
CA ALA A 17 -10.62 3.31 -13.90
C ALA A 17 -9.45 4.14 -13.32
N ALA A 18 -9.71 5.33 -12.77
CA ALA A 18 -8.71 6.18 -12.14
C ALA A 18 -8.44 5.82 -10.66
N CYS A 19 -8.41 4.52 -10.33
CA CYS A 19 -8.00 4.05 -9.01
C CYS A 19 -6.48 4.04 -8.97
N SER A 20 -5.87 5.11 -8.46
CA SER A 20 -4.42 5.17 -8.21
C SER A 20 -4.06 4.03 -7.28
N THR A 21 -3.20 3.12 -7.73
CA THR A 21 -2.69 2.04 -6.88
C THR A 21 -1.30 2.41 -6.42
N ALA A 22 -1.02 2.30 -5.13
CA ALA A 22 0.32 2.53 -4.61
C ALA A 22 1.04 1.20 -4.45
N GLU A 23 2.24 1.07 -5.01
CA GLU A 23 3.06 -0.14 -4.93
C GLU A 23 4.38 0.11 -4.20
N TRP A 24 4.84 -0.89 -3.46
CA TRP A 24 6.16 -0.86 -2.84
C TRP A 24 7.22 -1.37 -3.82
N VAL A 25 8.24 -0.55 -4.08
CA VAL A 25 9.35 -0.87 -4.98
C VAL A 25 10.69 -0.74 -4.26
N ASN A 26 11.66 -1.57 -4.66
CA ASN A 26 13.05 -1.49 -4.19
C ASN A 26 13.97 -1.76 -5.39
N THR A 27 14.88 -0.84 -5.71
CA THR A 27 15.74 -0.97 -6.90
C THR A 27 16.81 -2.06 -6.75
N ASN A 28 17.12 -2.44 -5.51
CA ASN A 28 18.21 -3.36 -5.19
C ASN A 28 17.69 -4.73 -4.70
N ASN A 29 16.37 -4.89 -4.55
CA ASN A 29 15.75 -6.08 -3.99
C ASN A 29 14.54 -6.50 -4.85
N PRO A 30 14.44 -7.76 -5.30
CA PRO A 30 13.28 -8.23 -6.05
C PRO A 30 11.96 -8.00 -5.31
N THR A 31 10.91 -7.59 -6.04
CA THR A 31 9.56 -7.38 -5.48
C THR A 31 9.03 -8.62 -4.75
N ALA A 32 9.42 -9.82 -5.16
CA ALA A 32 9.07 -11.07 -4.48
C ALA A 32 9.50 -11.12 -3.00
N ASN A 33 10.52 -10.36 -2.61
CA ASN A 33 11.01 -10.27 -1.24
C ASN A 33 10.23 -9.27 -0.39
N TYR A 34 9.29 -8.51 -0.97
CA TYR A 34 8.48 -7.51 -0.26
C TYR A 34 7.83 -8.10 0.99
N THR A 35 7.11 -9.21 0.84
CA THR A 35 6.37 -9.84 1.94
C THR A 35 7.29 -10.29 3.06
N LEU A 36 8.47 -10.84 2.70
CA LEU A 36 9.46 -11.27 3.68
C LEU A 36 9.98 -10.07 4.50
N ASP A 37 10.37 -8.99 3.83
CA ASP A 37 10.88 -7.79 4.48
C ASP A 37 9.82 -7.07 5.31
N TYR A 38 8.60 -6.97 4.79
CA TYR A 38 7.46 -6.35 5.48
C TYR A 38 7.13 -7.12 6.76
N ASN A 39 7.01 -8.44 6.68
CA ASN A 39 6.73 -9.28 7.84
C ASN A 39 7.84 -9.20 8.89
N ALA A 40 9.11 -9.13 8.46
CA ALA A 40 10.22 -8.94 9.38
C ALA A 40 10.13 -7.59 10.11
N CYS A 41 9.86 -6.50 9.38
CA CYS A 41 9.65 -5.18 9.96
C CYS A 41 8.46 -5.16 10.94
N GLU A 42 7.31 -5.72 10.57
CA GLU A 42 6.10 -5.75 11.42
C GLU A 42 6.34 -6.57 12.70
N MET A 43 6.99 -7.74 12.58
CA MET A 43 7.36 -8.56 13.71
C MET A 43 8.29 -7.81 14.68
N ASP A 44 9.22 -7.00 14.18
CA ASP A 44 10.11 -6.23 15.05
C ASP A 44 9.39 -5.05 15.71
N MET A 45 8.45 -4.40 15.02
CA MET A 45 7.68 -3.29 15.60
C MET A 45 6.68 -3.75 16.66
N THR A 46 6.09 -4.93 16.50
CA THR A 46 5.17 -5.51 17.51
C THR A 46 5.87 -5.90 18.81
N LYS A 47 7.20 -6.06 18.79
CA LYS A 47 8.01 -6.30 20.00
C LYS A 47 8.32 -5.02 20.78
N ASP A 48 8.16 -3.84 20.19
CA ASP A 48 8.46 -2.56 20.88
C ASP A 48 7.40 -2.28 21.96
N PRO A 49 7.78 -2.26 23.25
CA PRO A 49 6.83 -2.00 24.35
C PRO A 49 6.11 -0.65 24.23
N LYS A 50 6.72 0.34 23.55
CA LYS A 50 6.11 1.66 23.31
C LYS A 50 4.97 1.58 22.30
N LEU A 51 5.00 0.61 21.39
CA LEU A 51 3.99 0.41 20.35
C LEU A 51 2.91 -0.60 20.77
N GLN A 52 3.14 -1.37 21.85
CA GLN A 52 2.22 -2.37 22.38
C GLN A 52 0.99 -1.82 23.12
N GLN A 53 0.78 -0.50 23.14
CA GLN A 53 -0.38 0.15 23.77
C GLN A 53 -1.70 -0.07 23.01
N GLY A 54 -1.77 -1.06 22.12
CA GLY A 54 -2.97 -1.44 21.37
C GLY A 54 -3.27 -0.59 20.14
N ASN A 55 -2.48 0.46 19.87
CA ASN A 55 -2.69 1.29 18.69
C ASN A 55 -1.96 0.71 17.47
N ARG A 56 -2.70 -0.09 16.68
CA ARG A 56 -2.21 -0.71 15.45
C ARG A 56 -1.68 0.30 14.42
N TYR A 57 -2.21 1.53 14.43
CA TYR A 57 -1.72 2.59 13.54
C TYR A 57 -0.25 2.92 13.79
N PHE A 58 0.19 2.97 15.05
CA PHE A 58 1.60 3.26 15.35
C PHE A 58 2.52 2.11 14.97
N VAL A 59 2.07 0.86 15.10
CA VAL A 59 2.80 -0.31 14.58
C VAL A 59 2.96 -0.18 13.06
N GLN A 60 1.89 0.16 12.33
CA GLN A 60 1.95 0.35 10.89
C GLN A 60 2.94 1.46 10.50
N GLN A 61 2.85 2.65 11.10
CA GLN A 61 3.77 3.74 10.81
C GLN A 61 5.24 3.36 11.07
N ALA A 62 5.49 2.59 12.13
CA ALA A 62 6.83 2.12 12.44
C ALA A 62 7.32 1.06 11.43
N THR A 63 6.43 0.18 10.97
CA THR A 63 6.71 -0.81 9.92
C THR A 63 7.06 -0.10 8.61
N GLU A 64 6.30 0.91 8.20
CA GLU A 64 6.57 1.71 6.99
C GLU A 64 7.95 2.40 7.07
N ARG A 65 8.30 2.98 8.24
CA ARG A 65 9.64 3.56 8.45
C ARG A 65 10.75 2.51 8.37
N CYS A 66 10.52 1.29 8.83
CA CYS A 66 11.46 0.19 8.70
C CYS A 66 11.65 -0.22 7.22
N MET A 67 10.56 -0.31 6.46
CA MET A 67 10.60 -0.58 5.02
C MET A 67 11.39 0.49 4.25
N LEU A 68 11.16 1.78 4.55
CA LEU A 68 11.92 2.89 3.99
C LEU A 68 13.43 2.77 4.26
N LYS A 69 13.82 2.38 5.48
CA LYS A 69 15.24 2.14 5.83
C LYS A 69 15.87 0.97 5.07
N LYS A 70 15.07 -0.03 4.69
CA LYS A 70 15.50 -1.15 3.81
C LYS A 70 15.55 -0.76 2.32
N GLY A 71 15.24 0.48 1.98
CA GLY A 71 15.25 0.98 0.60
C GLY A 71 13.97 0.69 -0.19
N TRP A 72 12.92 0.19 0.47
CA TRP A 72 11.60 0.12 -0.13
C TRP A 72 10.97 1.51 -0.17
N MET A 73 10.28 1.84 -1.25
CA MET A 73 9.57 3.11 -1.42
C MET A 73 8.18 2.85 -1.97
N LEU A 74 7.19 3.61 -1.48
CA LEU A 74 5.85 3.57 -2.04
C LEU A 74 5.80 4.48 -3.28
N LYS A 75 5.40 3.93 -4.43
CA LYS A 75 5.20 4.67 -5.68
C LYS A 75 3.73 4.59 -6.09
N GLU A 76 3.19 5.73 -6.49
CA GLU A 76 1.89 5.78 -7.15
C GLU A 76 2.02 5.22 -8.57
N THR A 77 1.15 4.27 -8.90
CA THR A 77 1.01 3.70 -10.23
C THR A 77 -0.09 4.51 -10.93
N GLN A 78 0.32 5.37 -11.87
CA GLN A 78 -0.56 6.19 -12.70
C GLN A 78 -1.33 5.37 -13.74
#